data_AF-A0A8J3J6W2-F1
#
_entry.id   AF-A0A8J3J6W2-F1
#
_cell.length_a   1.000
_cell.length_b   1.000
_cell.length_c   1.000
_cell.angle_alpha   90.00
_cell.angle_beta   90.00
_cell.angle_gamma   90.00
#
_symmetry.space_group_name_H-M   'P 1'
#
loop_
_entity.id
_entity.type
_entity.pdbx_description
1 polymer ?
#
loop_
_entity_poly.entity_id
_entity_poly.type
_entity_poly.pdbx_seq_one_letter_code
_entity_poly.pdbx_strand_id
1 'polypeptide(L)'
;MTTQTLPRTTSAWVDLARTGPDAVQAPAVVAAVYRLWLAAFFLKMLGSSWDMSWHFKWLRDDLAPPHLLNTAGTVIVVVLVLFQAYHNVGVDALAKRLMVGGTATFLVAIPIDILNHRINGLDITAWSPSHALLYIGTAFMLLGVARGYWISTPPSRARILVSAAIWGFFLENVLFPSQHQEYGVLSLESWRAGAPTAEPILLQFAADQIGRQVDDIAVQGFALPVGPGVYPAWIVGAALLTLVAARALIGARWTATAIAASYLAYRLVMWGLLAGTGFPKSIPPFLLLAGAIAVDLVFLAFAARGAKSLIPRQAGPERVAVQSGSSLVPVLAVAVLGAAIATAATAGAGWLQDFFIGTPPIDYPAYGYGFAALAVGWAVIATLTRPRHS
;
A
#
# COMPACT_ATOMS: atom_id res chain seq x y z
N MET A 1 7.50 -19.10 22.00
CA MET A 1 8.23 -20.05 21.14
C MET A 1 9.70 -19.82 21.35
N THR A 2 10.40 -20.80 21.91
CA THR A 2 11.85 -20.76 22.11
C THR A 2 12.54 -20.80 20.74
N THR A 3 13.53 -19.94 20.53
CA THR A 3 14.40 -19.89 19.33
C THR A 3 15.26 -21.15 19.16
N GLN A 4 15.04 -22.20 19.96
CA GLN A 4 15.82 -23.42 19.99
C GLN A 4 15.57 -24.35 18.79
N THR A 5 14.51 -24.11 18.00
CA THR A 5 14.15 -24.97 16.85
C THR A 5 14.69 -24.50 15.50
N LEU A 6 15.33 -23.33 15.42
CA LEU A 6 15.96 -22.86 14.18
C LEU A 6 17.41 -23.35 14.07
N PRO A 7 17.91 -23.62 12.86
CA PRO A 7 19.31 -23.99 12.64
C PRO A 7 20.29 -22.99 13.25
N ARG A 8 21.36 -23.50 13.88
CA ARG A 8 22.44 -22.67 14.47
C ARG A 8 23.68 -22.59 13.59
N THR A 9 23.78 -23.41 12.54
CA THR A 9 24.93 -23.48 11.64
C THR A 9 24.51 -23.21 10.20
N THR A 10 25.44 -22.71 9.40
CA THR A 10 25.21 -22.46 7.97
C THR A 10 24.82 -23.73 7.21
N SER A 11 25.45 -24.87 7.51
CA SER A 11 25.12 -26.15 6.87
C SER A 11 23.67 -26.56 7.12
N ALA A 12 23.19 -26.43 8.36
CA ALA A 12 21.80 -26.75 8.70
C ALA A 12 20.80 -25.76 8.08
N TRP A 13 21.17 -24.50 7.85
CA TRP A 13 20.37 -23.57 7.05
C TRP A 13 20.29 -23.97 5.57
N VAL A 14 21.41 -24.43 5.00
CA VAL A 14 21.44 -24.95 3.63
C VAL A 14 20.58 -26.20 3.49
N ASP A 15 20.65 -27.12 4.46
CA ASP A 15 19.81 -28.32 4.47
C ASP A 15 18.34 -27.96 4.57
N LEU A 16 17.96 -27.07 5.50
CA LEU A 16 16.58 -26.56 5.62
C LEU A 16 16.10 -25.92 4.31
N ALA A 17 16.94 -25.15 3.62
CA ALA A 17 16.58 -24.53 2.35
C ALA A 17 16.33 -25.57 1.25
N ARG A 18 17.07 -26.69 1.25
CA ARG A 18 16.94 -27.77 0.26
C ARG A 18 15.76 -28.70 0.54
N THR A 19 15.56 -29.11 1.78
CA THR A 19 14.59 -30.16 2.13
C THR A 19 13.28 -29.61 2.68
N GLY A 20 13.24 -28.34 3.07
CA GLY A 20 12.11 -27.73 3.76
C GLY A 20 12.09 -28.07 5.26
N PRO A 21 11.23 -27.40 6.05
CA PRO A 21 11.12 -27.64 7.49
C PRO A 21 10.42 -28.96 7.79
N ASP A 22 10.90 -29.68 8.80
CA ASP A 22 10.13 -30.76 9.42
C ASP A 22 8.96 -30.21 10.27
N ALA A 23 8.13 -31.11 10.80
CA ALA A 23 6.96 -30.75 11.60
C ALA A 23 7.30 -29.97 12.89
N VAL A 24 8.47 -30.21 13.48
CA VAL A 24 8.93 -29.55 14.71
C VAL A 24 9.44 -28.13 14.39
N GLN A 25 10.11 -27.97 13.26
CA GLN A 25 10.66 -26.70 12.79
C GLN A 25 9.60 -25.77 12.18
N ALA A 26 8.55 -26.33 11.57
CA ALA A 26 7.60 -25.59 10.74
C ALA A 26 7.05 -24.30 11.38
N PRO A 27 6.59 -24.28 12.66
CA PRO A 27 6.07 -23.05 13.25
C PRO A 27 7.12 -21.92 13.37
N ALA A 28 8.36 -22.28 13.70
CA ALA A 28 9.45 -21.30 13.83
C ALA A 28 9.90 -20.78 12.47
N VAL A 29 9.95 -21.65 11.45
CA VAL A 29 10.29 -21.27 10.07
C VAL A 29 9.21 -20.37 9.47
N VAL A 30 7.92 -20.67 9.67
CA VAL A 30 6.82 -19.78 9.27
C VAL A 30 6.98 -18.40 9.90
N ALA A 31 7.22 -18.32 11.21
CA ALA A 31 7.42 -17.05 11.90
C ALA A 31 8.64 -16.28 11.35
N ALA A 32 9.75 -16.97 11.06
CA ALA A 32 10.95 -16.35 10.48
C ALA A 32 10.69 -15.82 9.06
N VAL A 33 10.04 -16.62 8.21
CA VAL A 33 9.67 -16.24 6.84
C VAL A 33 8.81 -14.98 6.82
N TYR A 34 7.80 -14.88 7.68
CA TYR A 34 6.96 -13.67 7.73
C TYR A 34 7.66 -12.46 8.33
N ARG A 35 8.66 -12.63 9.21
CA ARG A 35 9.53 -11.52 9.63
C ARG A 35 10.40 -11.02 8.47
N LEU A 36 10.92 -11.93 7.64
CA LEU A 36 11.67 -11.55 6.44
C LEU A 36 10.79 -10.86 5.41
N TRP A 37 9.51 -11.24 5.27
CA TRP A 37 8.54 -10.50 4.45
C TRP A 37 8.37 -9.05 4.94
N LEU A 38 8.22 -8.85 6.26
CA LEU A 38 8.12 -7.50 6.83
C LEU A 38 9.39 -6.69 6.56
N ALA A 39 10.57 -7.30 6.72
CA ALA A 39 11.85 -6.65 6.42
C ALA A 39 11.95 -6.28 4.93
N ALA A 40 11.59 -7.19 4.03
CA ALA A 40 11.61 -6.96 2.59
C ALA A 40 10.69 -5.81 2.18
N PHE A 41 9.45 -5.80 2.66
CA PHE A 41 8.51 -4.71 2.36
C PHE A 41 8.90 -3.39 3.01
N PHE A 42 9.52 -3.42 4.20
CA PHE A 42 10.06 -2.21 4.82
C PHE A 42 11.20 -1.60 3.98
N LEU A 43 12.14 -2.43 3.49
CA LEU A 43 13.19 -1.97 2.58
C LEU A 43 12.62 -1.40 1.28
N LYS A 44 11.60 -2.07 0.71
CA LYS A 44 10.91 -1.56 -0.49
C LYS A 44 10.18 -0.25 -0.22
N MET A 45 9.48 -0.11 0.90
CA MET A 45 8.77 1.10 1.28
C MET A 45 9.74 2.28 1.48
N LEU A 46 10.87 2.07 2.17
CA LEU A 46 11.92 3.08 2.31
C LEU A 46 12.53 3.45 0.96
N GLY A 47 12.90 2.43 0.17
CA GLY A 47 13.45 2.61 -1.17
C GLY A 47 12.51 3.40 -2.05
N SER A 48 11.24 3.02 -2.16
CA SER A 48 10.24 3.68 -3.01
C SER A 48 9.93 5.11 -2.58
N SER A 49 9.78 5.37 -1.28
CA SER A 49 9.53 6.73 -0.78
C SER A 49 10.68 7.68 -1.08
N TRP A 50 11.92 7.18 -1.01
CA TRP A 50 13.11 7.96 -1.40
C TRP A 50 13.26 8.06 -2.91
N ASP A 51 12.97 7.00 -3.65
CA ASP A 51 13.09 6.91 -5.11
C ASP A 51 12.27 7.99 -5.82
N MET A 52 11.02 8.19 -5.38
CA MET A 52 10.17 9.23 -5.96
C MET A 52 10.81 10.61 -5.80
N SER A 53 11.30 10.92 -4.60
CA SER A 53 11.99 12.19 -4.34
C SER A 53 13.31 12.31 -5.14
N TRP A 54 14.04 11.20 -5.30
CA TRP A 54 15.27 11.14 -6.09
C TRP A 54 15.02 11.53 -7.55
N HIS A 55 14.02 10.95 -8.21
CA HIS A 55 13.70 11.27 -9.62
C HIS A 55 13.14 12.67 -9.83
N PHE A 56 12.64 13.30 -8.76
CA PHE A 56 12.26 14.72 -8.78
C PHE A 56 13.43 15.69 -8.54
N LYS A 57 14.60 15.17 -8.17
CA LYS A 57 15.81 15.96 -7.94
C LYS A 57 16.88 15.72 -9.00
N TRP A 58 17.16 14.47 -9.30
CA TRP A 58 18.31 14.06 -10.09
C TRP A 58 17.93 13.30 -11.35
N LEU A 59 18.77 13.46 -12.37
CA LEU A 59 18.70 12.64 -13.56
C LEU A 59 18.98 11.18 -13.19
N ARG A 60 18.13 10.28 -13.71
CA ARG A 60 18.14 8.85 -13.39
C ARG A 60 19.54 8.25 -13.47
N ASP A 61 19.87 7.46 -12.44
CA ASP A 61 21.06 6.62 -12.36
C ASP A 61 20.60 5.20 -12.01
N ASP A 62 21.13 4.18 -12.70
CA ASP A 62 20.79 2.77 -12.49
C ASP A 62 21.25 2.25 -11.12
N LEU A 63 22.21 2.92 -10.47
CA LEU A 63 22.72 2.58 -9.15
C LEU A 63 22.35 3.60 -8.08
N ALA A 64 21.26 4.34 -8.30
CA ALA A 64 20.75 5.27 -7.30
C ALA A 64 20.56 4.52 -5.95
N PRO A 65 21.04 5.06 -4.83
CA PRO A 65 20.83 4.51 -3.50
C PRO A 65 19.40 4.00 -3.19
N PRO A 66 18.29 4.69 -3.54
CA PRO A 66 16.95 4.14 -3.36
C PRO A 66 16.70 2.85 -4.17
N HIS A 67 17.29 2.69 -5.35
CA HIS A 67 17.20 1.46 -6.15
C HIS A 67 17.91 0.30 -5.47
N LEU A 68 19.03 0.55 -4.79
CA LEU A 68 19.73 -0.49 -4.04
C LEU A 68 18.87 -1.03 -2.88
N LEU A 69 18.17 -0.15 -2.16
CA LEU A 69 17.21 -0.55 -1.12
C LEU A 69 16.06 -1.37 -1.70
N ASN A 70 15.46 -0.90 -2.80
CA ASN A 70 14.38 -1.60 -3.51
C ASN A 70 14.85 -2.97 -4.04
N THR A 71 16.06 -3.06 -4.56
CA THR A 71 16.67 -4.28 -5.08
C THR A 71 16.92 -5.28 -3.97
N ALA A 72 17.48 -4.85 -2.84
CA ALA A 72 17.68 -5.70 -1.67
C ALA A 72 16.35 -6.30 -1.17
N GLY A 73 15.31 -5.47 -1.03
CA GLY A 73 13.97 -5.94 -0.68
C GLY A 73 13.42 -6.93 -1.71
N THR A 74 13.61 -6.67 -3.01
CA THR A 74 13.14 -7.53 -4.10
C THR A 74 13.86 -8.89 -4.12
N VAL A 75 15.17 -8.93 -3.88
CA VAL A 75 15.91 -10.19 -3.78
C VAL A 75 15.36 -11.05 -2.63
N ILE A 76 15.09 -10.45 -1.47
CA ILE A 76 14.48 -11.17 -0.34
C ILE A 76 13.09 -11.71 -0.75
N VAL A 77 12.24 -10.89 -1.36
CA VAL A 77 10.92 -11.32 -1.87
C VAL A 77 11.04 -12.53 -2.78
N VAL A 78 11.93 -12.49 -3.78
CA VAL A 78 12.09 -13.58 -4.75
C VAL A 78 12.51 -14.87 -4.04
N VAL A 79 13.47 -14.80 -3.13
CA VAL A 79 13.91 -15.97 -2.34
C VAL A 79 12.77 -16.52 -1.50
N LEU A 80 12.00 -15.67 -0.81
CA LEU A 80 10.86 -16.10 0.02
C LEU A 80 9.77 -16.76 -0.81
N VAL A 81 9.44 -16.20 -1.98
CA VAL A 81 8.42 -16.75 -2.88
C VAL A 81 8.84 -18.11 -3.40
N LEU A 82 10.09 -18.27 -3.86
CA LEU A 82 10.61 -19.56 -4.31
C LEU A 82 10.56 -20.59 -3.18
N PHE A 83 11.04 -20.22 -1.98
CA PHE A 83 11.04 -21.10 -0.82
C PHE A 83 9.63 -21.54 -0.41
N GLN A 84 8.71 -20.59 -0.21
CA GLN A 84 7.33 -20.90 0.19
C GLN A 84 6.56 -21.65 -0.90
N ALA A 85 6.79 -21.34 -2.18
CA ALA A 85 6.11 -22.01 -3.28
C ALA A 85 6.57 -23.46 -3.47
N TYR A 86 7.88 -23.71 -3.31
CA TYR A 86 8.48 -25.04 -3.46
C TYR A 86 8.12 -25.95 -2.28
N HIS A 87 8.25 -25.44 -1.04
CA HIS A 87 8.05 -26.24 0.18
C HIS A 87 6.63 -26.14 0.79
N ASN A 88 5.75 -25.31 0.23
CA ASN A 88 4.40 -25.02 0.76
C ASN A 88 4.40 -24.53 2.23
N VAL A 89 5.41 -23.74 2.62
CA VAL A 89 5.57 -23.28 4.00
C VAL A 89 4.69 -22.06 4.28
N GLY A 90 3.72 -22.22 5.19
CA GLY A 90 2.87 -21.12 5.68
C GLY A 90 1.87 -20.57 4.65
N VAL A 91 1.60 -21.31 3.57
CA VAL A 91 0.75 -20.87 2.45
C VAL A 91 -0.22 -21.97 2.03
N ASP A 92 -1.39 -21.57 1.54
CA ASP A 92 -2.30 -22.44 0.80
C ASP A 92 -2.17 -22.19 -0.71
N ALA A 93 -2.93 -22.93 -1.52
CA ALA A 93 -2.88 -22.83 -2.98
C ALA A 93 -3.19 -21.41 -3.49
N LEU A 94 -4.14 -20.71 -2.87
CA LEU A 94 -4.49 -19.35 -3.27
C LEU A 94 -3.40 -18.35 -2.89
N ALA A 95 -2.91 -18.38 -1.64
CA ALA A 95 -1.82 -17.52 -1.18
C ALA A 95 -0.58 -17.70 -2.06
N LYS A 96 -0.22 -18.95 -2.36
CA LYS A 96 0.90 -19.29 -3.25
C LYS A 96 0.70 -18.72 -4.65
N ARG A 97 -0.47 -18.89 -5.27
CA ARG A 97 -0.75 -18.36 -6.61
C ARG A 97 -0.66 -16.83 -6.66
N LEU A 98 -1.18 -16.16 -5.63
CA LEU A 98 -1.11 -14.70 -5.49
C LEU A 98 0.33 -14.21 -5.32
N MET A 99 1.12 -14.87 -4.45
CA MET A 99 2.54 -14.56 -4.27
C MET A 99 3.35 -14.76 -5.54
N VAL A 100 3.23 -15.93 -6.18
CA VAL A 100 3.98 -16.27 -7.40
C VAL A 100 3.56 -15.39 -8.57
N GLY A 101 2.25 -15.29 -8.82
CA GLY A 101 1.70 -14.48 -9.91
C GLY A 101 2.04 -13.00 -9.74
N GLY A 102 1.84 -12.44 -8.54
CA GLY A 102 2.19 -11.06 -8.24
C GLY A 102 3.68 -10.76 -8.42
N THR A 103 4.54 -11.68 -7.95
CA THR A 103 6.00 -11.55 -8.13
C THR A 103 6.41 -11.67 -9.59
N ALA A 104 5.82 -12.60 -10.34
CA ALA A 104 6.09 -12.74 -11.76
C ALA A 104 5.68 -11.48 -12.54
N THR A 105 4.49 -10.93 -12.28
CA THR A 105 4.04 -9.66 -12.87
C THR A 105 5.01 -8.53 -12.54
N PHE A 106 5.43 -8.40 -11.27
CA PHE A 106 6.40 -7.39 -10.85
C PHE A 106 7.74 -7.53 -11.59
N LEU A 107 8.29 -8.74 -11.68
CA LEU A 107 9.58 -8.99 -12.33
C LEU A 107 9.53 -8.76 -13.84
N VAL A 108 8.41 -9.06 -14.50
CA VAL A 108 8.18 -8.77 -15.93
C VAL A 108 8.01 -7.26 -16.17
N ALA A 109 7.45 -6.54 -15.20
CA ALA A 109 7.29 -5.09 -15.31
C ALA A 109 8.63 -4.36 -15.36
N ILE A 110 9.68 -4.84 -14.68
CA ILE A 110 11.02 -4.22 -14.68
C ILE A 110 11.60 -4.04 -16.10
N PRO A 111 11.77 -5.09 -16.93
CA PRO A 111 12.29 -4.91 -18.28
C PRO A 111 11.34 -4.13 -19.19
N ILE A 112 10.01 -4.25 -18.99
CA ILE A 112 9.03 -3.43 -19.72
C ILE A 112 9.23 -1.94 -19.40
N ASP A 113 9.45 -1.61 -18.14
CA ASP A 113 9.70 -0.25 -17.68
C ASP A 113 11.00 0.32 -18.27
N ILE A 114 12.09 -0.43 -18.19
CA ILE A 114 13.36 -0.05 -18.83
C ILE A 114 13.18 0.21 -20.33
N LEU A 115 12.41 -0.64 -21.02
CA LEU A 115 12.14 -0.47 -22.44
C LEU A 115 11.29 0.78 -22.71
N ASN A 116 10.24 1.01 -21.91
CA ASN A 116 9.42 2.21 -21.98
C ASN A 116 10.28 3.47 -21.86
N HIS A 117 11.19 3.50 -20.90
CA HIS A 117 12.11 4.61 -20.71
C HIS A 117 13.08 4.83 -21.88
N ARG A 118 13.54 3.75 -22.53
CA ARG A 118 14.43 3.84 -23.69
C ARG A 118 13.72 4.34 -24.94
N ILE A 119 12.45 3.99 -25.11
CA ILE A 119 11.66 4.34 -26.31
C ILE A 119 11.02 5.73 -26.15
N ASN A 120 10.38 5.98 -25.01
CA ASN A 120 9.53 7.16 -24.79
C ASN A 120 10.23 8.26 -23.98
N GLY A 121 11.44 8.01 -23.45
CA GLY A 121 12.18 8.98 -22.66
C GLY A 121 11.94 8.86 -21.15
N LEU A 122 12.14 9.96 -20.41
CA LEU A 122 12.07 9.94 -18.95
C LEU A 122 10.61 9.96 -18.52
N ASP A 123 10.05 8.77 -18.32
CA ASP A 123 8.74 8.59 -17.75
C ASP A 123 8.77 8.65 -16.21
N ILE A 124 8.70 9.84 -15.62
CA ILE A 124 8.60 9.94 -14.16
C ILE A 124 7.18 9.66 -13.63
N THR A 125 6.20 9.37 -14.49
CA THR A 125 4.83 9.22 -14.00
C THR A 125 4.60 7.86 -13.35
N ALA A 126 4.16 7.89 -12.10
CA ALA A 126 3.73 6.70 -11.39
C ALA A 126 2.41 6.11 -11.94
N TRP A 127 1.83 6.71 -13.00
CA TRP A 127 0.57 6.28 -13.59
C TRP A 127 0.73 5.57 -14.92
N SER A 128 1.96 5.44 -15.45
CA SER A 128 2.15 4.73 -16.71
C SER A 128 1.87 3.22 -16.58
N PRO A 129 1.55 2.54 -17.69
CA PRO A 129 1.25 1.11 -17.67
C PRO A 129 2.38 0.24 -17.09
N SER A 130 3.65 0.60 -17.32
CA SER A 130 4.80 -0.15 -16.76
C SER A 130 4.84 -0.05 -15.24
N HIS A 131 4.69 1.16 -14.69
CA HIS A 131 4.59 1.39 -13.25
C HIS A 131 3.36 0.71 -12.65
N ALA A 132 2.20 0.79 -13.32
CA ALA A 132 0.98 0.12 -12.87
C ALA A 132 1.17 -1.40 -12.71
N LEU A 133 1.92 -2.06 -13.60
CA LEU A 133 2.25 -3.48 -13.46
C LEU A 133 3.11 -3.76 -12.21
N LEU A 134 4.04 -2.88 -11.85
CA LEU A 134 4.80 -3.00 -10.60
C LEU A 134 3.88 -2.97 -9.37
N TYR A 135 2.94 -2.02 -9.32
CA TYR A 135 2.02 -1.89 -8.18
C TYR A 135 0.96 -2.99 -8.13
N ILE A 136 0.45 -3.44 -9.29
CA ILE A 136 -0.51 -4.55 -9.37
C ILE A 136 0.17 -5.86 -8.97
N GLY A 137 1.38 -6.12 -9.46
CA GLY A 137 2.18 -7.28 -9.06
C GLY A 137 2.43 -7.29 -7.55
N THR A 138 2.84 -6.15 -7.00
CA THR A 138 3.07 -5.97 -5.56
C THR A 138 1.77 -6.13 -4.75
N ALA A 139 0.63 -5.63 -5.24
CA ALA A 139 -0.66 -5.79 -4.59
C ALA A 139 -1.06 -7.27 -4.46
N PHE A 140 -0.98 -8.04 -5.56
CA PHE A 140 -1.29 -9.48 -5.50
C PHE A 140 -0.33 -10.23 -4.60
N MET A 141 0.95 -9.89 -4.63
CA MET A 141 1.95 -10.46 -3.74
C MET A 141 1.60 -10.21 -2.26
N LEU A 142 1.28 -8.96 -1.89
CA LEU A 142 0.87 -8.57 -0.53
C LEU A 142 -0.44 -9.25 -0.10
N LEU A 143 -1.43 -9.43 -0.99
CA LEU A 143 -2.65 -10.20 -0.68
C LEU A 143 -2.32 -11.67 -0.39
N GLY A 144 -1.39 -12.25 -1.17
CA GLY A 144 -0.88 -13.59 -0.92
C GLY A 144 -0.21 -13.70 0.45
N VAL A 145 0.68 -12.75 0.80
CA VAL A 145 1.34 -12.67 2.10
C VAL A 145 0.33 -12.50 3.23
N ALA A 146 -0.62 -11.57 3.10
CA ALA A 146 -1.66 -11.33 4.09
C ALA A 146 -2.49 -12.59 4.37
N ARG A 147 -2.91 -13.28 3.30
CA ARG A 147 -3.65 -14.55 3.40
C ARG A 147 -2.80 -15.62 4.07
N GLY A 148 -1.60 -15.86 3.56
CA GLY A 148 -0.70 -16.90 4.07
C GLY A 148 -0.40 -16.70 5.56
N TYR A 149 -0.10 -15.46 5.97
CA TYR A 149 0.16 -15.15 7.37
C TYR A 149 -1.07 -15.42 8.25
N TRP A 150 -2.26 -15.02 7.78
CA TRP A 150 -3.50 -15.18 8.52
C TRP A 150 -3.85 -16.65 8.78
N ILE A 151 -3.69 -17.52 7.78
CA ILE A 151 -4.03 -18.95 7.90
C ILE A 151 -2.96 -19.75 8.65
N SER A 152 -1.69 -19.31 8.60
CA SER A 152 -0.57 -20.03 9.21
C SER A 152 -0.26 -19.59 10.64
N THR A 153 -0.89 -18.52 11.11
CA THR A 153 -0.64 -17.96 12.44
C THR A 153 -1.88 -18.09 13.34
N PRO A 154 -1.74 -18.64 14.56
CA PRO A 154 -2.86 -18.74 15.49
C PRO A 154 -3.34 -17.36 15.96
N PRO A 155 -4.61 -17.24 16.41
CA PRO A 155 -5.13 -16.02 16.99
C PRO A 155 -4.25 -15.49 18.12
N SER A 156 -3.74 -14.27 17.95
CA SER A 156 -2.88 -13.62 18.94
C SER A 156 -2.80 -12.11 18.67
N ARG A 157 -2.30 -11.35 19.64
CA ARG A 157 -1.96 -9.92 19.43
C ARG A 157 -0.93 -9.73 18.33
N ALA A 158 0.07 -10.61 18.26
CA ALA A 158 1.08 -10.60 17.22
C ALA A 158 0.44 -10.75 15.82
N ARG A 159 -0.53 -11.65 15.67
CA ARG A 159 -1.26 -11.82 14.40
C ARG A 159 -1.94 -10.52 13.97
N ILE A 160 -2.60 -9.83 14.91
CA ILE A 160 -3.27 -8.56 14.61
C ILE A 160 -2.25 -7.50 14.16
N LEU A 161 -1.15 -7.34 14.90
CA LEU A 161 -0.14 -6.32 14.61
C LEU A 161 0.58 -6.56 13.28
N VAL A 162 0.99 -7.80 13.01
CA VAL A 162 1.68 -8.14 11.76
C VAL A 162 0.73 -8.07 10.57
N SER A 163 -0.53 -8.51 10.72
CA SER A 163 -1.53 -8.30 9.67
C SER A 163 -1.75 -6.81 9.41
N ALA A 164 -1.84 -5.98 10.44
CA ALA A 164 -1.98 -4.53 10.27
C ALA A 164 -0.76 -3.93 9.55
N ALA A 165 0.46 -4.38 9.86
CA ALA A 165 1.67 -3.96 9.16
C ALA A 165 1.65 -4.36 7.66
N ILE A 166 1.26 -5.60 7.34
CA ILE A 166 1.11 -6.05 5.94
C ILE A 166 0.08 -5.20 5.18
N TRP A 167 -1.05 -4.88 5.81
CA TRP A 167 -2.05 -3.99 5.23
C TRP A 167 -1.56 -2.54 5.13
N GLY A 168 -0.66 -2.10 6.01
CA GLY A 168 0.04 -0.82 5.89
C GLY A 168 0.95 -0.75 4.66
N PHE A 169 1.70 -1.83 4.37
CA PHE A 169 2.46 -1.92 3.11
C PHE A 169 1.55 -1.98 1.88
N PHE A 170 0.38 -2.63 1.99
CA PHE A 170 -0.62 -2.61 0.92
C PHE A 170 -1.18 -1.20 0.70
N LEU A 171 -1.44 -0.46 1.78
CA LEU A 171 -1.88 0.93 1.71
C LEU A 171 -0.82 1.82 1.04
N GLU A 172 0.46 1.69 1.39
CA GLU A 172 1.54 2.40 0.71
C GLU A 172 1.56 2.07 -0.79
N ASN A 173 1.49 0.79 -1.16
CA ASN A 173 1.46 0.39 -2.57
C ASN A 173 0.26 1.01 -3.33
N VAL A 174 -0.89 1.14 -2.67
CA VAL A 174 -2.07 1.81 -3.24
C VAL A 174 -1.89 3.32 -3.34
N LEU A 175 -1.29 3.96 -2.33
CA LEU A 175 -1.10 5.42 -2.31
C LEU A 175 0.11 5.91 -3.10
N PHE A 176 1.03 5.02 -3.45
CA PHE A 176 2.26 5.37 -4.13
C PHE A 176 2.04 6.22 -5.41
N PRO A 177 1.07 5.89 -6.30
CA PRO A 177 0.80 6.72 -7.48
C PRO A 177 0.33 8.14 -7.15
N SER A 178 -0.36 8.32 -6.00
CA SER A 178 -0.79 9.66 -5.55
C SER A 178 0.40 10.55 -5.18
N GLN A 179 1.54 9.98 -4.81
CA GLN A 179 2.74 10.76 -4.51
C GLN A 179 3.24 11.53 -5.74
N HIS A 180 3.06 10.99 -6.96
CA HIS A 180 3.42 11.72 -8.18
C HIS A 180 2.68 13.06 -8.27
N GLN A 181 1.41 13.13 -7.87
CA GLN A 181 0.69 14.41 -7.81
C GLN A 181 1.30 15.36 -6.79
N GLU A 182 1.66 14.85 -5.61
CA GLU A 182 2.24 15.64 -4.52
C GLU A 182 3.58 16.24 -4.95
N TYR A 183 4.48 15.43 -5.51
CA TYR A 183 5.78 15.89 -6.00
C TYR A 183 5.66 16.76 -7.25
N GLY A 184 4.77 16.43 -8.18
CA GLY A 184 4.56 17.19 -9.42
C GLY A 184 4.11 18.62 -9.17
N VAL A 185 3.14 18.80 -8.26
CA VAL A 185 2.65 20.13 -7.86
C VAL A 185 3.73 20.93 -7.15
N LEU A 186 4.41 20.34 -6.17
CA LEU A 186 5.46 21.01 -5.41
C LEU A 186 6.68 21.36 -6.28
N SER A 187 7.01 20.52 -7.26
CA SER A 187 8.07 20.77 -8.23
C SER A 187 7.75 22.01 -9.08
N LEU A 188 6.53 22.11 -9.61
CA LEU A 188 6.08 23.27 -10.37
C LEU A 188 6.01 24.54 -9.54
N GLU A 189 5.54 24.45 -8.30
CA GLU A 189 5.55 25.57 -7.37
C GLU A 189 6.98 26.08 -7.11
N SER A 190 7.93 25.17 -6.87
CA SER A 190 9.34 25.51 -6.63
C SER A 190 9.99 26.19 -7.84
N TRP A 191 9.68 25.72 -9.05
CA TRP A 191 10.13 26.34 -10.29
C TRP A 191 9.61 27.77 -10.44
N ARG A 192 8.30 27.98 -10.24
CA ARG A 192 7.65 29.29 -10.37
C ARG A 192 8.10 30.27 -9.30
N ALA A 193 8.50 29.77 -8.14
CA ALA A 193 9.12 30.57 -7.09
C ALA A 193 10.59 30.94 -7.39
N GLY A 194 11.18 30.47 -8.50
CA GLY A 194 12.58 30.72 -8.86
C GLY A 194 13.58 29.89 -8.05
N ALA A 195 13.13 28.84 -7.37
CA ALA A 195 13.94 27.97 -6.52
C ALA A 195 13.64 26.48 -6.80
N PRO A 196 13.87 26.01 -8.04
CA PRO A 196 13.55 24.63 -8.42
C PRO A 196 14.30 23.62 -7.53
N THR A 197 13.58 22.58 -7.10
CA THR A 197 14.21 21.47 -6.36
C THR A 197 14.94 20.48 -7.27
N ALA A 198 14.60 20.46 -8.56
CA ALA A 198 15.26 19.65 -9.57
C ALA A 198 16.60 20.28 -9.97
N GLU A 199 17.63 19.45 -10.14
CA GLU A 199 18.93 19.92 -10.62
C GLU A 199 18.86 20.43 -12.07
N PRO A 200 19.68 21.42 -12.45
CA PRO A 200 19.68 21.97 -13.80
C PRO A 200 19.85 20.93 -14.91
N ILE A 201 20.66 19.90 -14.69
CA ILE A 201 20.88 18.83 -15.67
C ILE A 201 19.61 18.02 -15.96
N LEU A 202 18.77 17.80 -14.94
CA LEU A 202 17.50 17.10 -15.09
C LEU A 202 16.51 17.96 -15.88
N LEU A 203 16.41 19.25 -15.53
CA LEU A 203 15.53 20.19 -16.22
C LEU A 203 15.93 20.36 -17.70
N GLN A 204 17.23 20.48 -17.97
CA GLN A 204 17.75 20.56 -19.33
C GLN A 204 17.42 19.28 -20.12
N PHE A 205 17.70 18.12 -19.53
CA PHE A 205 17.40 16.84 -20.16
C PHE A 205 15.91 16.71 -20.52
N ALA A 206 15.00 17.05 -19.60
CA ALA A 206 13.57 16.99 -19.86
C ALA A 206 13.12 17.99 -20.95
N ALA A 207 13.72 19.19 -20.98
CA ALA A 207 13.44 20.18 -22.03
C ALA A 207 13.92 19.71 -23.41
N ASP A 208 15.10 19.09 -23.48
CA ASP A 208 15.67 18.54 -24.71
C ASP A 208 14.79 17.42 -25.29
N GLN A 209 14.15 16.60 -24.44
CA GLN A 209 13.25 15.52 -24.88
C GLN A 209 12.04 15.99 -25.68
N ILE A 210 11.60 17.23 -25.46
CA ILE A 210 10.49 17.83 -26.19
C ILE A 210 10.95 18.96 -27.13
N GLY A 211 12.26 19.09 -27.35
CA GLY A 211 12.85 20.08 -28.25
C GLY A 211 12.62 21.53 -27.81
N ARG A 212 12.65 21.79 -26.50
CA ARG A 212 12.43 23.13 -25.92
C ARG A 212 13.62 23.60 -25.10
N GLN A 213 13.66 24.91 -24.86
CA GLN A 213 14.46 25.47 -23.78
C GLN A 213 13.82 25.16 -22.42
N VAL A 214 14.60 25.26 -21.35
CA VAL A 214 14.07 25.10 -19.98
C VAL A 214 13.13 26.28 -19.67
N ASP A 215 11.83 26.01 -19.72
CA ASP A 215 10.74 26.95 -19.44
C ASP A 215 9.58 26.27 -18.68
N ASP A 216 8.54 27.03 -18.30
CA ASP A 216 7.39 26.49 -17.52
C ASP A 216 6.70 25.32 -18.23
N ILE A 217 6.66 25.31 -19.57
CA ILE A 217 6.07 24.22 -20.35
C ILE A 217 6.95 22.97 -20.25
N ALA A 218 8.28 23.11 -20.35
CA ALA A 218 9.20 22.00 -20.19
C ALA A 218 9.14 21.40 -18.77
N VAL A 219 9.11 22.25 -17.75
CA VAL A 219 9.00 21.81 -16.35
C VAL A 219 7.64 21.16 -16.08
N GLN A 220 6.55 21.64 -16.68
CA GLN A 220 5.25 20.99 -16.59
C GLN A 220 5.22 19.64 -17.30
N GLY A 221 5.87 19.53 -18.47
CA GLY A 221 6.05 18.28 -19.20
C GLY A 221 6.94 17.26 -18.48
N PHE A 222 7.83 17.73 -17.60
CA PHE A 222 8.58 16.89 -16.66
C PHE A 222 7.72 16.50 -15.46
N ALA A 223 7.24 17.47 -14.69
CA ALA A 223 6.57 17.25 -13.42
C ALA A 223 5.26 16.45 -13.57
N LEU A 224 4.60 16.55 -14.73
CA LEU A 224 3.41 15.78 -15.14
C LEU A 224 2.37 15.65 -14.01
N PRO A 225 1.90 16.75 -13.39
CA PRO A 225 0.83 16.64 -12.41
C PRO A 225 -0.39 15.98 -13.07
N VAL A 226 -0.95 14.99 -12.40
CA VAL A 226 -2.23 14.40 -12.80
C VAL A 226 -3.36 15.40 -12.58
N GLY A 227 -4.50 15.13 -13.22
CA GLY A 227 -5.69 15.97 -13.07
C GLY A 227 -6.09 16.12 -11.59
N PRO A 228 -6.57 17.31 -11.17
CA PRO A 228 -6.87 17.62 -9.76
C PRO A 228 -7.96 16.72 -9.14
N GLY A 229 -8.76 16.04 -9.95
CA GLY A 229 -9.75 15.07 -9.48
C GLY A 229 -9.19 13.69 -9.15
N VAL A 230 -8.00 13.32 -9.66
CA VAL A 230 -7.43 11.98 -9.46
C VAL A 230 -7.06 11.75 -8.00
N TYR A 231 -6.43 12.74 -7.37
CA TYR A 231 -5.97 12.66 -5.97
C TYR A 231 -7.12 12.38 -4.97
N PRO A 232 -8.18 13.21 -4.88
CA PRO A 232 -9.30 12.95 -3.97
C PRO A 232 -10.09 11.69 -4.32
N ALA A 233 -10.31 11.41 -5.61
CA ALA A 233 -11.02 10.20 -6.04
C ALA A 233 -10.26 8.92 -5.66
N TRP A 234 -8.94 8.91 -5.82
CA TRP A 234 -8.11 7.76 -5.51
C TRP A 234 -7.96 7.51 -4.02
N ILE A 235 -7.77 8.56 -3.21
CA ILE A 235 -7.69 8.42 -1.76
C ILE A 235 -9.00 7.84 -1.20
N VAL A 236 -10.15 8.36 -1.62
CA VAL A 236 -11.44 7.82 -1.15
C VAL A 236 -11.75 6.45 -1.75
N GLY A 237 -11.59 6.29 -3.06
CA GLY A 237 -11.98 5.07 -3.76
C GLY A 237 -11.08 3.87 -3.47
N ALA A 238 -9.76 4.05 -3.46
CA ALA A 238 -8.79 2.96 -3.34
C ALA A 238 -8.17 2.87 -1.94
N ALA A 239 -7.72 4.00 -1.37
CA ALA A 239 -7.03 3.98 -0.07
C ALA A 239 -7.99 3.69 1.09
N LEU A 240 -9.15 4.35 1.16
CA LEU A 240 -10.16 4.01 2.18
C LEU A 240 -10.73 2.61 1.98
N LEU A 241 -10.89 2.14 0.75
CA LEU A 241 -11.34 0.78 0.47
C LEU A 241 -10.34 -0.26 1.00
N THR A 242 -9.04 0.01 0.88
CA THR A 242 -7.98 -0.79 1.50
C THR A 242 -8.14 -0.83 3.02
N LEU A 243 -8.42 0.30 3.66
CA LEU A 243 -8.63 0.37 5.10
C LEU A 243 -9.90 -0.36 5.54
N VAL A 244 -10.98 -0.29 4.76
CA VAL A 244 -12.20 -1.07 4.96
C VAL A 244 -11.90 -2.57 4.88
N ALA A 245 -11.14 -3.01 3.86
CA ALA A 245 -10.74 -4.40 3.70
C ALA A 245 -9.90 -4.89 4.89
N ALA A 246 -8.88 -4.12 5.27
CA ALA A 246 -8.05 -4.41 6.44
C ALA A 246 -8.89 -4.52 7.71
N ARG A 247 -9.81 -3.57 7.94
CA ARG A 247 -10.68 -3.55 9.11
C ARG A 247 -11.64 -4.74 9.15
N ALA A 248 -12.22 -5.11 8.01
CA ALA A 248 -13.13 -6.25 7.90
C ALA A 248 -12.42 -7.58 8.12
N LEU A 249 -11.21 -7.74 7.56
CA LEU A 249 -10.46 -9.00 7.60
C LEU A 249 -9.73 -9.23 8.93
N ILE A 250 -9.13 -8.18 9.51
CA ILE A 250 -8.43 -8.29 10.81
C ILE A 250 -9.44 -8.34 11.96
N GLY A 251 -10.51 -7.56 11.85
CA GLY A 251 -11.60 -7.53 12.82
C GLY A 251 -11.31 -6.80 14.14
N ALA A 252 -10.08 -6.38 14.41
CA ALA A 252 -9.75 -5.64 15.61
C ALA A 252 -10.33 -4.21 15.59
N ARG A 253 -10.64 -3.67 16.78
CA ARG A 253 -11.12 -2.28 16.91
C ARG A 253 -9.99 -1.34 16.51
N TRP A 254 -10.33 -0.25 15.83
CA TRP A 254 -9.38 0.80 15.43
C TRP A 254 -8.31 0.34 14.43
N THR A 255 -8.53 -0.76 13.70
CA THR A 255 -7.56 -1.26 12.71
C THR A 255 -7.31 -0.26 11.58
N ALA A 256 -8.35 0.31 11.00
CA ALA A 256 -8.19 1.26 9.88
C ALA A 256 -7.41 2.50 10.36
N THR A 257 -7.81 3.03 11.52
CA THR A 257 -7.19 4.19 12.16
C THR A 257 -5.74 3.94 12.51
N ALA A 258 -5.41 2.78 13.11
CA ALA A 258 -4.04 2.44 13.48
C ALA A 258 -3.12 2.31 12.25
N ILE A 259 -3.62 1.72 11.16
CA ILE A 259 -2.88 1.62 9.90
C ILE A 259 -2.64 3.02 9.32
N ALA A 260 -3.70 3.83 9.19
CA ALA A 260 -3.59 5.19 8.64
C ALA A 260 -2.69 6.10 9.50
N ALA A 261 -2.79 6.02 10.83
CA ALA A 261 -1.95 6.78 11.75
C ALA A 261 -0.48 6.37 11.67
N SER A 262 -0.20 5.06 11.59
CA SER A 262 1.17 4.55 11.44
C SER A 262 1.77 4.98 10.10
N TYR A 263 0.97 4.91 9.04
CA TYR A 263 1.36 5.38 7.71
C TYR A 263 1.63 6.90 7.70
N LEU A 264 0.75 7.71 8.30
CA LEU A 264 0.95 9.14 8.43
C LEU A 264 2.21 9.48 9.23
N ALA A 265 2.45 8.78 10.36
CA ALA A 265 3.67 8.96 11.15
C ALA A 265 4.92 8.64 10.33
N TYR A 266 4.91 7.56 9.56
CA TYR A 266 5.97 7.24 8.61
C TYR A 266 6.18 8.35 7.58
N ARG A 267 5.10 8.85 6.96
CA ARG A 267 5.17 9.94 5.98
C ARG A 267 5.75 11.22 6.58
N LEU A 268 5.41 11.55 7.82
CA LEU A 268 5.97 12.71 8.53
C LEU A 268 7.47 12.55 8.81
N VAL A 269 7.92 11.35 9.19
CA VAL A 269 9.34 11.05 9.37
C VAL A 269 10.09 11.19 8.04
N MET A 270 9.59 10.56 6.97
CA MET A 270 10.21 10.66 5.64
C MET A 270 10.21 12.10 5.13
N TRP A 271 9.11 12.82 5.32
CA TRP A 271 9.01 14.24 4.99
C TRP A 271 10.11 15.07 5.68
N GLY A 272 10.30 14.88 6.98
CA GLY A 272 11.33 15.59 7.75
C GLY A 272 12.75 15.24 7.30
N LEU A 273 13.01 13.95 7.03
CA LEU A 273 14.32 13.49 6.55
C LEU A 273 14.64 14.04 5.14
N LEU A 274 13.69 13.98 4.21
CA LEU A 274 13.87 14.48 2.84
C LEU A 274 14.06 16.00 2.85
N ALA A 275 13.18 16.73 3.53
CA ALA A 275 13.29 18.19 3.65
C ALA A 275 14.63 18.60 4.31
N GLY A 276 15.03 17.92 5.39
CA GLY A 276 16.26 18.21 6.12
C GLY A 276 17.54 17.87 5.35
N THR A 277 17.45 17.01 4.32
CA THR A 277 18.58 16.65 3.44
C THR A 277 18.51 17.33 2.08
N GLY A 278 17.61 18.31 1.91
CA GLY A 278 17.47 19.10 0.70
C GLY A 278 16.87 18.34 -0.48
N PHE A 279 16.16 17.24 -0.22
CA PHE A 279 15.40 16.52 -1.22
C PHE A 279 13.99 17.10 -1.37
N PRO A 280 13.35 16.95 -2.56
CA PRO A 280 11.93 17.20 -2.72
C PRO A 280 11.14 16.46 -1.64
N LYS A 281 10.18 17.15 -1.04
CA LYS A 281 9.28 16.58 -0.03
C LYS A 281 7.93 16.28 -0.68
N SER A 282 7.20 15.35 -0.09
CA SER A 282 5.80 15.06 -0.44
C SER A 282 4.83 15.73 0.53
N ILE A 283 3.52 15.57 0.33
CA ILE A 283 2.52 16.14 1.23
C ILE A 283 1.99 15.02 2.15
N PRO A 284 2.14 15.14 3.48
CA PRO A 284 1.58 14.14 4.39
C PRO A 284 0.03 14.09 4.27
N PRO A 285 -0.58 12.90 4.08
CA PRO A 285 -2.01 12.81 3.79
C PRO A 285 -2.85 12.78 5.07
N PHE A 286 -2.95 13.90 5.79
CA PHE A 286 -3.74 13.99 7.03
C PHE A 286 -5.22 13.65 6.80
N LEU A 287 -5.76 14.00 5.62
CA LEU A 287 -7.13 13.70 5.23
C LEU A 287 -7.48 12.19 5.30
N LEU A 288 -6.50 11.30 5.08
CA LEU A 288 -6.69 9.85 5.16
C LEU A 288 -7.04 9.39 6.58
N LEU A 289 -6.48 10.05 7.60
CA LEU A 289 -6.73 9.69 9.00
C LEU A 289 -8.18 9.94 9.39
N ALA A 290 -8.79 11.05 8.93
CA ALA A 290 -10.18 11.36 9.18
C ALA A 290 -11.12 10.29 8.56
N GLY A 291 -10.85 9.90 7.31
CA GLY A 291 -11.57 8.80 6.66
C GLY A 291 -11.40 7.46 7.38
N ALA A 292 -10.19 7.16 7.87
CA ALA A 292 -9.92 5.94 8.63
C ALA A 292 -10.67 5.87 9.97
N ILE A 293 -10.72 6.99 10.70
CA ILE A 293 -11.51 7.14 11.94
C ILE A 293 -12.99 6.91 11.63
N ALA A 294 -13.51 7.55 10.58
CA ALA A 294 -14.89 7.37 10.15
C ALA A 294 -15.21 5.90 9.82
N VAL A 295 -14.32 5.20 9.10
CA VAL A 295 -14.45 3.75 8.85
C VAL A 295 -14.58 2.98 10.17
N ASP A 296 -13.66 3.16 11.11
CA ASP A 296 -13.73 2.44 12.40
C ASP A 296 -14.99 2.76 13.20
N LEU A 297 -15.40 4.03 13.26
CA LEU A 297 -16.63 4.46 13.94
C LEU A 297 -17.88 3.82 13.32
N VAL A 298 -17.95 3.71 12.00
CA VAL A 298 -19.03 3.00 11.31
C VAL A 298 -19.07 1.53 11.73
N PHE A 299 -17.94 0.83 11.69
CA PHE A 299 -17.87 -0.57 12.15
C PHE A 299 -18.28 -0.73 13.62
N LEU A 300 -17.90 0.21 14.49
CA LEU A 300 -18.27 0.20 15.91
C LEU A 300 -19.77 0.48 16.14
N ALA A 301 -20.34 1.46 15.44
CA ALA A 301 -21.75 1.80 15.54
C ALA A 301 -22.66 0.63 15.13
N PHE A 302 -22.28 -0.10 14.07
CA PHE A 302 -23.03 -1.28 13.66
C PHE A 302 -22.85 -2.48 14.59
N ALA A 303 -21.64 -2.68 15.15
CA ALA A 303 -21.41 -3.71 16.16
C ALA A 303 -22.23 -3.47 17.45
N ALA A 304 -22.41 -2.21 17.86
CA ALA A 304 -23.16 -1.84 19.07
C ALA A 304 -24.68 -2.10 18.95
N ARG A 305 -25.25 -2.07 17.74
CA ARG A 305 -26.69 -2.25 17.50
C ARG A 305 -27.19 -3.69 17.56
N GLY A 306 -26.41 -4.62 18.11
CA GLY A 306 -26.80 -6.03 18.21
C GLY A 306 -26.92 -6.74 16.85
N ALA A 307 -26.55 -6.08 15.75
CA ALA A 307 -26.30 -6.75 14.49
C ALA A 307 -25.18 -7.76 14.77
N LYS A 308 -25.52 -9.05 14.74
CA LYS A 308 -24.59 -10.17 14.86
C LYS A 308 -23.33 -9.80 14.09
N SER A 309 -22.31 -9.50 14.87
CA SER A 309 -21.09 -8.84 14.47
C SER A 309 -20.69 -9.18 13.02
N LEU A 310 -20.71 -8.20 12.12
CA LEU A 310 -20.06 -8.31 10.79
C LEU A 310 -18.56 -8.57 10.93
N ILE A 311 -18.02 -8.38 12.14
CA ILE A 311 -16.68 -8.80 12.52
C ILE A 311 -16.79 -10.28 12.92
N PRO A 312 -16.10 -11.20 12.22
CA PRO A 312 -15.97 -12.57 12.68
C PRO A 312 -15.47 -12.53 14.12
N ARG A 313 -16.30 -12.97 15.08
CA ARG A 313 -15.81 -13.24 16.44
C ARG A 313 -14.66 -14.23 16.23
N GLN A 314 -13.47 -13.92 16.75
CA GLN A 314 -12.35 -14.87 16.75
C GLN A 314 -12.74 -16.08 17.62
N ALA A 315 -13.61 -16.93 17.11
CA ALA A 315 -13.79 -18.27 17.62
C ALA A 315 -12.62 -19.08 17.09
N GLY A 316 -12.02 -19.89 17.95
CA GLY A 316 -11.28 -21.06 17.49
C GLY A 316 -12.20 -21.99 16.66
N PRO A 317 -11.79 -23.24 16.39
CA PRO A 317 -12.54 -24.17 15.56
C PRO A 317 -13.97 -24.50 16.05
N GLU A 318 -14.42 -24.03 17.20
CA GLU A 318 -15.79 -24.20 17.68
C GLU A 318 -16.76 -23.18 17.05
N ARG A 319 -17.53 -23.69 16.09
CA ARG A 319 -18.65 -23.00 15.43
C ARG A 319 -19.75 -22.68 16.46
N VAL A 320 -19.78 -21.45 16.96
CA VAL A 320 -20.99 -20.93 17.63
C VAL A 320 -22.02 -20.65 16.53
N ALA A 321 -23.06 -21.49 16.48
CA ALA A 321 -24.19 -21.34 15.58
C ALA A 321 -24.91 -20.01 15.85
N VAL A 322 -24.82 -19.08 14.90
CA VAL A 322 -25.54 -17.81 14.94
C VAL A 322 -26.75 -17.92 14.03
N GLN A 323 -27.95 -17.70 14.61
CA GLN A 323 -29.26 -17.77 13.95
C GLN A 323 -29.32 -17.01 12.61
N SER A 324 -29.87 -17.70 11.62
CA SER A 324 -30.20 -17.31 10.25
C SER A 324 -31.18 -16.13 10.15
N GLY A 325 -31.03 -15.25 9.16
CA GLY A 325 -32.13 -14.37 8.71
C GLY A 325 -31.83 -12.93 8.25
N SER A 326 -30.59 -12.42 8.23
CA SER A 326 -30.39 -11.00 7.86
C SER A 326 -30.39 -10.78 6.34
N SER A 327 -31.32 -9.96 5.84
CA SER A 327 -31.42 -9.55 4.43
C SER A 327 -30.13 -8.88 3.91
N LEU A 328 -29.94 -8.83 2.59
CA LEU A 328 -28.82 -8.11 1.95
C LEU A 328 -28.93 -6.59 2.14
N VAL A 329 -30.15 -6.07 2.24
CA VAL A 329 -30.46 -4.64 2.31
C VAL A 329 -29.70 -3.91 3.43
N PRO A 330 -29.67 -4.37 4.70
CA PRO A 330 -28.88 -3.75 5.75
C PRO A 330 -27.39 -3.62 5.44
N VAL A 331 -26.78 -4.58 4.75
CA VAL A 331 -25.34 -4.52 4.44
C VAL A 331 -25.05 -3.56 3.32
N LEU A 332 -25.90 -3.50 2.30
CA LEU A 332 -25.78 -2.48 1.26
C LEU A 332 -25.99 -1.08 1.84
N ALA A 333 -26.96 -0.91 2.73
CA ALA A 333 -27.19 0.35 3.44
C ALA A 333 -25.98 0.76 4.31
N VAL A 334 -25.37 -0.19 5.04
CA VAL A 334 -24.13 0.04 5.80
C VAL A 334 -22.99 0.49 4.90
N ALA A 335 -22.80 -0.18 3.76
CA ALA A 335 -21.71 0.14 2.85
C ALA A 335 -21.86 1.53 2.23
N VAL A 336 -23.08 1.88 1.77
CA VAL A 336 -23.37 3.20 1.19
C VAL A 336 -23.25 4.30 2.25
N LEU A 337 -23.87 4.12 3.43
CA LEU A 337 -23.80 5.10 4.52
C LEU A 337 -22.36 5.25 5.04
N GLY A 338 -21.66 4.13 5.22
CA GLY A 338 -20.27 4.12 5.65
C GLY A 338 -19.36 4.84 4.67
N ALA A 339 -19.52 4.57 3.37
CA ALA A 339 -18.80 5.28 2.32
C ALA A 339 -19.11 6.78 2.34
N ALA A 340 -20.38 7.18 2.48
CA ALA A 340 -20.75 8.59 2.54
C ALA A 340 -20.10 9.31 3.73
N ILE A 341 -20.13 8.72 4.92
CA ILE A 341 -19.52 9.30 6.13
C ILE A 341 -18.00 9.38 5.96
N ALA A 342 -17.35 8.33 5.47
CA ALA A 342 -15.91 8.31 5.28
C ALA A 342 -15.45 9.31 4.20
N THR A 343 -16.18 9.43 3.09
CA THR A 343 -15.94 10.44 2.06
C THR A 343 -16.09 11.85 2.63
N ALA A 344 -17.18 12.13 3.35
CA ALA A 344 -17.43 13.46 3.93
C ALA A 344 -16.34 13.86 4.94
N ALA A 345 -15.94 12.93 5.82
CA ALA A 345 -14.84 13.16 6.77
C ALA A 345 -13.52 13.44 6.05
N THR A 346 -13.24 12.70 4.97
CA THR A 346 -12.02 12.86 4.17
C THR A 346 -12.01 14.18 3.40
N ALA A 347 -13.14 14.58 2.81
CA ALA A 347 -13.29 15.85 2.09
C ALA A 347 -13.18 17.04 3.05
N GLY A 348 -13.84 16.99 4.21
CA GLY A 348 -13.73 18.03 5.23
C GLY A 348 -12.30 18.17 5.78
N ALA A 349 -11.61 17.04 5.99
CA ALA A 349 -10.20 17.06 6.40
C ALA A 349 -9.26 17.53 5.27
N GLY A 350 -9.57 17.22 4.01
CA GLY A 350 -8.87 17.77 2.85
C GLY A 350 -8.96 19.29 2.80
N TRP A 351 -10.15 19.85 3.03
CA TRP A 351 -10.37 21.29 3.13
C TRP A 351 -9.59 21.93 4.28
N LEU A 352 -9.60 21.32 5.47
CA LEU A 352 -8.81 21.80 6.59
C LEU A 352 -7.30 21.75 6.30
N GLN A 353 -6.83 20.66 5.70
CA GLN A 353 -5.42 20.50 5.37
C GLN A 353 -4.98 21.57 4.35
N ASP A 354 -5.80 21.81 3.33
CA ASP A 354 -5.54 22.83 2.31
C ASP A 354 -5.43 24.23 2.94
N PHE A 355 -6.34 24.54 3.88
CA PHE A 355 -6.37 25.82 4.57
C PHE A 355 -5.15 26.06 5.47
N PHE A 356 -4.62 25.05 6.16
CA PHE A 356 -3.58 25.22 7.18
C PHE A 356 -2.16 24.85 6.75
N ILE A 357 -2.00 23.84 5.89
CA ILE A 357 -0.71 23.21 5.58
C ILE A 357 -0.47 23.17 4.06
N GLY A 358 -1.52 23.31 3.26
CA GLY A 358 -1.51 23.14 1.81
C GLY A 358 -1.79 21.71 1.38
N THR A 359 -2.41 21.58 0.21
CA THR A 359 -2.66 20.29 -0.46
C THR A 359 -2.33 20.38 -1.94
N PRO A 360 -2.10 19.26 -2.64
CA PRO A 360 -2.22 19.27 -4.09
C PRO A 360 -3.63 19.76 -4.48
N PRO A 361 -3.82 20.44 -5.61
CA PRO A 361 -5.12 20.97 -6.01
C PRO A 361 -6.23 19.92 -5.93
N ILE A 362 -7.28 20.23 -5.16
CA ILE A 362 -8.41 19.33 -4.92
C ILE A 362 -9.60 19.76 -5.76
N ASP A 363 -10.02 18.91 -6.70
CA ASP A 363 -11.33 19.00 -7.33
C ASP A 363 -12.37 18.27 -6.45
N TYR A 364 -13.07 19.03 -5.59
CA TYR A 364 -14.03 18.48 -4.63
C TYR A 364 -15.14 17.61 -5.25
N PRO A 365 -15.75 17.97 -6.39
CA PRO A 365 -16.63 17.08 -7.14
C PRO A 365 -16.09 15.65 -7.33
N ALA A 366 -14.78 15.47 -7.47
CA ALA A 366 -14.19 14.16 -7.69
C ALA A 366 -14.25 13.22 -6.48
N TYR A 367 -14.52 13.74 -5.27
CA TYR A 367 -14.90 12.90 -4.12
C TYR A 367 -16.16 12.06 -4.40
N GLY A 368 -17.04 12.51 -5.30
CA GLY A 368 -18.21 11.74 -5.76
C GLY A 368 -17.83 10.45 -6.47
N TYR A 369 -16.80 10.47 -7.32
CA TYR A 369 -16.28 9.26 -7.98
C TYR A 369 -15.64 8.31 -6.96
N GLY A 370 -14.84 8.86 -6.03
CA GLY A 370 -14.27 8.10 -4.93
C GLY A 370 -15.33 7.44 -4.05
N PHE A 371 -16.39 8.17 -3.71
CA PHE A 371 -17.54 7.65 -2.97
C PHE A 371 -18.20 6.47 -3.69
N ALA A 372 -18.47 6.59 -4.99
CA ALA A 372 -19.09 5.51 -5.75
C ALA A 372 -18.23 4.23 -5.72
N ALA A 373 -16.92 4.37 -5.95
CA ALA A 373 -15.98 3.25 -5.88
C ALA A 373 -15.92 2.63 -4.48
N LEU A 374 -15.84 3.46 -3.43
CA LEU A 374 -15.81 3.02 -2.05
C LEU A 374 -17.09 2.30 -1.63
N ALA A 375 -18.27 2.84 -2.01
CA ALA A 375 -19.56 2.23 -1.68
C ALA A 375 -19.71 0.84 -2.32
N VAL A 376 -19.36 0.71 -3.60
CA VAL A 376 -19.39 -0.58 -4.32
C VAL A 376 -18.39 -1.56 -3.72
N GLY A 377 -17.14 -1.14 -3.51
CA GLY A 377 -16.10 -1.99 -2.94
C GLY A 377 -16.42 -2.43 -1.52
N TRP A 378 -16.93 -1.53 -0.67
CA TRP A 378 -17.35 -1.85 0.69
C TRP A 378 -18.52 -2.83 0.68
N ALA A 379 -19.51 -2.65 -0.21
CA ALA A 379 -20.62 -3.60 -0.36
C ALA A 379 -20.12 -5.00 -0.75
N VAL A 380 -19.16 -5.10 -1.66
CA VAL A 380 -18.52 -6.37 -2.04
C VAL A 380 -17.81 -7.00 -0.86
N ILE A 381 -16.94 -6.25 -0.17
CA ILE A 381 -16.20 -6.76 1.01
C ILE A 381 -17.17 -7.23 2.09
N ALA A 382 -18.18 -6.43 2.42
CA ALA A 382 -19.16 -6.78 3.44
C ALA A 382 -19.99 -8.01 3.04
N THR A 383 -20.24 -8.21 1.74
CA THR A 383 -20.92 -9.40 1.24
C THR A 383 -20.03 -10.65 1.31
N LEU A 384 -18.75 -10.52 0.94
CA LEU A 384 -17.79 -11.63 0.94
C LEU A 384 -17.36 -12.07 2.34
N THR A 385 -17.34 -11.15 3.29
CA THR A 385 -16.94 -11.40 4.69
C THR A 385 -18.10 -11.83 5.58
N ARG A 386 -19.32 -11.89 5.05
CA ARG A 386 -20.46 -12.48 5.75
C ARG A 386 -20.17 -13.95 6.11
N PRO A 387 -20.50 -14.40 7.33
CA PRO A 387 -20.46 -15.80 7.68
C PRO A 387 -21.31 -16.61 6.68
N ARG A 388 -20.70 -17.51 5.92
CA ARG A 388 -21.42 -18.44 5.04
C ARG A 388 -21.98 -19.58 5.88
N HIS A 389 -23.26 -19.88 5.67
CA HIS A 389 -23.91 -21.07 6.23
C HIS A 389 -23.33 -22.31 5.55
N SER A 390 -22.77 -23.25 6.33
CA SER A 390 -22.37 -24.58 5.85
C SER A 390 -22.89 -25.64 6.80
#